data_AF-A0A3M0Y8W0-F1
#
_entry.id   AF-A0A3M0Y8W0-F1
#
_cell.length_a   1.000
_cell.length_b   1.000
_cell.length_c   1.000
_cell.angle_alpha   90.00
_cell.angle_beta   90.00
_cell.angle_gamma   90.00
#
_symmetry.space_group_name_H-M   'P 1'
#
loop_
_entity.id
_entity.type
_entity.pdbx_description
1 polymer ?
#
loop_
_entity_poly.entity_id
_entity_poly.type
_entity_poly.pdbx_seq_one_letter_code
_entity_poly.pdbx_strand_id
1 'polypeptide(L)'
;MLALLTYWVKQDNSFYQSALQRGKVLRRVEYVLLNHGLRSPSEVFTTSFNLYFSFPPYHPRVNGGWDRFSLWGYNQEYPELPVVSLEGFLTACAEQGIRYLVLSPKAGLVADFLRDIYESRDTAELEFLAASGQLRIYQLHIR
;
A
#
# COMPACT_ATOMS: atom_id res chain seq x y z
N MET A 1 24.16 -6.55 -34.74
CA MET A 1 24.70 -5.64 -33.70
C MET A 1 23.82 -4.41 -33.50
N LEU A 2 23.53 -3.61 -34.54
CA LEU A 2 22.65 -2.42 -34.45
C LEU A 2 21.21 -2.72 -33.97
N ALA A 3 20.59 -3.81 -34.45
CA ALA A 3 19.23 -4.19 -34.02
C ALA A 3 19.14 -4.49 -32.49
N LEU A 4 20.17 -5.12 -31.93
CA LEU A 4 20.26 -5.41 -30.50
C LEU A 4 20.40 -4.13 -29.68
N LEU A 5 21.25 -3.18 -30.11
CA LEU A 5 21.39 -1.87 -29.46
C LEU A 5 20.07 -1.10 -29.44
N THR A 6 19.33 -1.07 -30.56
CA THR A 6 18.03 -0.39 -30.59
C THR A 6 16.95 -1.05 -29.74
N TYR A 7 17.01 -2.38 -29.56
CA TYR A 7 16.12 -3.11 -28.67
C TYR A 7 16.37 -2.75 -27.20
N TRP A 8 17.63 -2.78 -26.77
CA TRP A 8 18.02 -2.39 -25.40
C TRP A 8 17.66 -0.94 -25.09
N VAL A 9 17.93 0.00 -26.00
CA VAL A 9 17.55 1.42 -25.82
C VAL A 9 16.04 1.60 -25.66
N LYS A 10 15.21 0.86 -26.42
CA LYS A 10 13.75 0.91 -26.25
C LYS A 10 13.33 0.31 -24.91
N GLN A 11 13.95 -0.79 -24.50
CA GLN A 11 13.65 -1.44 -23.23
C GLN A 11 14.03 -0.55 -22.05
N ASP A 12 15.21 0.04 -22.06
CA ASP A 12 15.70 0.97 -21.04
C ASP A 12 14.81 2.22 -20.93
N ASN A 13 14.43 2.81 -22.08
CA ASN A 13 13.51 3.93 -22.09
C ASN A 13 12.14 3.52 -21.51
N SER A 14 11.61 2.35 -21.87
CA SER A 14 10.32 1.89 -21.33
C SER A 14 10.39 1.64 -19.82
N PHE A 15 11.51 1.10 -19.33
CA PHE A 15 11.77 0.93 -17.90
C PHE A 15 11.83 2.28 -17.18
N TYR A 16 12.58 3.24 -17.73
CA TYR A 16 12.72 4.58 -17.17
C TYR A 16 11.38 5.32 -17.11
N GLN A 17 10.60 5.30 -18.20
CA GLN A 17 9.27 5.90 -18.23
C GLN A 17 8.33 5.24 -17.21
N SER A 18 8.39 3.91 -17.07
CA SER A 18 7.62 3.17 -16.08
C SER A 18 8.01 3.57 -14.64
N ALA A 19 9.31 3.76 -14.37
CA ALA A 19 9.79 4.26 -13.08
C ALA A 19 9.27 5.67 -12.78
N LEU A 20 9.32 6.58 -13.75
CA LEU A 20 8.79 7.94 -13.60
C LEU A 20 7.28 7.94 -13.29
N GLN A 21 6.51 7.12 -14.00
CA GLN A 21 5.06 7.03 -13.77
C GLN A 21 4.75 6.44 -12.39
N ARG A 22 5.48 5.41 -11.95
CA ARG A 22 5.37 4.88 -10.58
C ARG A 22 5.67 5.95 -9.53
N GLY A 23 6.74 6.73 -9.72
CA GLY A 23 7.07 7.84 -8.80
C GLY A 23 5.98 8.91 -8.74
N LYS A 24 5.31 9.22 -9.85
CA LYS A 24 4.15 10.14 -9.85
C LYS A 24 2.96 9.56 -9.08
N VAL A 25 2.66 8.28 -9.27
CA VAL A 25 1.58 7.58 -8.56
C VAL A 25 1.81 7.61 -7.05
N LEU A 26 3.02 7.27 -6.60
CA LEU A 26 3.38 7.22 -5.18
C LEU A 26 3.31 8.61 -4.52
N ARG A 27 3.87 9.65 -5.16
CA ARG A 27 3.74 11.03 -4.68
C ARG A 27 2.29 11.50 -4.58
N ARG A 28 1.43 11.06 -5.51
CA ARG A 28 0.00 11.39 -5.43
C ARG A 28 -0.69 10.67 -4.28
N VAL A 29 -0.32 9.42 -3.99
CA VAL A 29 -0.82 8.70 -2.80
C VAL A 29 -0.43 9.45 -1.53
N GLU A 30 0.86 9.78 -1.39
CA GLU A 30 1.37 10.57 -0.27
C GLU A 30 0.64 11.91 -0.12
N TYR A 31 0.48 12.66 -1.21
CA TYR A 31 -0.24 13.94 -1.20
C TYR A 31 -1.69 13.79 -0.73
N VAL A 32 -2.41 12.76 -1.18
CA VAL A 32 -3.77 12.48 -0.71
C VAL A 32 -3.75 12.18 0.79
N LEU A 33 -2.89 11.28 1.25
CA LEU A 33 -2.82 10.92 2.67
C LEU A 33 -2.51 12.12 3.57
N LEU A 34 -1.50 12.93 3.21
CA LEU A 34 -1.11 14.13 3.95
C LEU A 34 -2.26 15.15 4.01
N ASN A 35 -2.95 15.39 2.90
CA ASN A 35 -4.10 16.31 2.88
C ASN A 35 -5.29 15.83 3.70
N HIS A 36 -5.41 14.52 3.91
CA HIS A 36 -6.42 13.93 4.79
C HIS A 36 -5.92 13.78 6.24
N GLY A 37 -4.76 14.33 6.57
CA GLY A 37 -4.25 14.42 7.94
C GLY A 37 -3.44 13.22 8.40
N LEU A 38 -2.75 12.53 7.48
CA LEU A 38 -1.73 11.55 7.83
C LEU A 38 -0.61 12.20 8.64
N ARG A 39 -0.30 11.65 9.82
CA ARG A 39 0.77 12.18 10.70
C ARG A 39 2.01 11.30 10.75
N SER A 40 1.83 10.00 10.55
CA SER A 40 2.91 9.02 10.58
C SER A 40 2.63 7.92 9.56
N PRO A 41 3.66 7.42 8.84
CA PRO A 41 3.51 6.26 7.96
C PRO A 41 2.95 5.01 8.65
N SER A 42 3.13 4.88 9.98
CA SER A 42 2.55 3.80 10.77
C SER A 42 1.02 3.81 10.81
N GLU A 43 0.38 4.95 10.50
CA GLU A 43 -1.07 5.07 10.37
C GLU A 43 -1.61 4.48 9.05
N VAL A 44 -0.74 3.95 8.18
CA VAL A 44 -1.12 3.40 6.87
C VAL A 44 -0.89 1.89 6.84
N PHE A 45 -1.90 1.13 6.43
CA PHE A 45 -1.72 -0.24 5.95
C PHE A 45 -1.68 -0.27 4.42
N THR A 46 -0.82 -1.11 3.85
CA THR A 46 -0.75 -1.29 2.40
C THR A 46 -0.49 -2.73 1.98
N THR A 47 -1.04 -3.08 0.82
CA THR A 47 -0.70 -4.33 0.10
C THR A 47 0.31 -4.09 -1.03
N SER A 48 0.84 -2.87 -1.15
CA SER A 48 1.79 -2.47 -2.20
C SER A 48 3.21 -2.42 -1.66
N PHE A 49 4.06 -3.34 -2.10
CA PHE A 49 5.49 -3.36 -1.78
C PHE A 49 6.22 -2.07 -2.16
N ASN A 50 5.84 -1.40 -3.25
CA ASN A 50 6.47 -0.14 -3.65
C ASN A 50 6.19 1.00 -2.68
N LEU A 51 5.01 0.99 -2.03
CA LEU A 51 4.63 2.03 -1.09
C LEU A 51 5.40 1.88 0.22
N TYR A 52 5.77 0.66 0.60
CA TYR A 52 6.58 0.38 1.78
C TYR A 52 7.86 1.25 1.83
N PHE A 53 8.59 1.36 0.72
CA PHE A 53 9.85 2.12 0.65
C PHE A 53 9.66 3.62 0.39
N SER A 54 8.43 4.12 0.30
CA SER A 54 8.17 5.50 -0.10
C SER A 54 8.19 6.50 1.06
N PHE A 55 8.23 6.05 2.32
CA PHE A 55 8.04 6.91 3.51
C PHE A 55 9.20 6.88 4.54
N PRO A 56 10.48 7.04 4.18
CA PRO A 56 11.56 6.98 5.17
C PRO A 56 11.40 8.05 6.30
N PRO A 57 11.77 7.75 7.56
CA PRO A 57 12.38 6.50 8.06
C PRO A 57 11.39 5.43 8.53
N TYR A 58 10.06 5.66 8.46
CA TYR A 58 9.04 4.76 8.99
C TYR A 58 8.22 4.10 7.89
N HIS A 59 7.96 2.81 7.98
CA HIS A 59 7.27 2.09 6.91
C HIS A 59 5.77 1.91 7.18
N PRO A 60 4.92 2.00 6.13
CA PRO A 60 3.55 1.52 6.20
C PRO A 60 3.47 0.08 6.73
N ARG A 61 2.35 -0.23 7.39
CA ARG A 61 2.00 -1.59 7.82
C ARG A 61 1.72 -2.47 6.62
N VAL A 62 2.19 -3.71 6.68
CA VAL A 62 2.01 -4.73 5.65
C VAL A 62 1.73 -6.05 6.33
N ASN A 63 0.96 -6.93 5.69
CA ASN A 63 0.76 -8.30 6.18
C ASN A 63 1.75 -9.23 5.46
N GLY A 64 2.84 -9.59 6.14
CA GLY A 64 3.84 -10.57 5.70
C GLY A 64 4.61 -10.24 4.39
N GLY A 65 5.59 -11.08 4.05
CA GLY A 65 6.30 -11.04 2.76
C GLY A 65 7.83 -11.19 2.82
N TRP A 66 8.46 -11.22 1.64
CA TRP A 66 9.93 -11.24 1.45
C TRP A 66 10.62 -9.98 2.01
N ASP A 67 9.88 -8.87 2.18
CA ASP A 67 10.29 -7.65 2.88
C ASP A 67 10.70 -7.87 4.33
N ARG A 68 10.26 -8.96 4.97
CA ARG A 68 10.56 -9.25 6.37
C ARG A 68 11.79 -10.12 6.60
N PHE A 69 12.34 -10.73 5.56
CA PHE A 69 13.43 -11.70 5.70
C PHE A 69 14.72 -11.09 6.29
N SER A 70 14.84 -9.75 6.32
CA SER A 70 16.01 -9.03 6.82
C SER A 70 15.77 -8.16 8.06
N LEU A 71 14.57 -8.21 8.68
CA LEU A 71 14.18 -7.28 9.76
C LEU A 71 14.00 -8.01 11.10
N TRP A 72 15.12 -8.40 11.72
CA TRP A 72 15.12 -8.98 13.07
C TRP A 72 14.52 -7.98 14.09
N GLY A 73 13.52 -8.41 14.88
CA GLY A 73 12.87 -7.58 15.90
C GLY A 73 11.63 -6.78 15.45
N TYR A 74 11.46 -6.52 14.15
CA TYR A 74 10.33 -5.72 13.63
C TYR A 74 8.97 -6.34 13.95
N ASN A 75 8.86 -7.67 13.90
CA ASN A 75 7.62 -8.38 14.23
C ASN A 75 7.23 -8.28 15.73
N GLN A 76 8.16 -7.93 16.62
CA GLN A 76 7.87 -7.73 18.05
C GLN A 76 7.35 -6.31 18.31
N GLU A 77 7.90 -5.32 17.62
CA GLU A 77 7.46 -3.93 17.74
C GLU A 77 6.13 -3.71 17.00
N TYR A 78 5.91 -4.44 15.91
CA TYR A 78 4.80 -4.22 14.98
C TYR A 78 4.11 -5.54 14.62
N PRO A 79 3.18 -6.02 15.45
CA PRO A 79 2.52 -7.31 15.26
C PRO A 79 1.67 -7.33 13.99
N GLU A 80 1.57 -8.51 13.39
CA GLU A 80 0.77 -8.72 12.19
C GLU A 80 -0.69 -8.42 12.44
N LEU A 81 -1.33 -7.77 11.46
CA LEU A 81 -2.76 -7.59 11.48
C LEU A 81 -3.44 -8.92 11.15
N PRO A 82 -4.42 -9.38 11.94
CA PRO A 82 -5.21 -10.54 11.61
C PRO A 82 -5.98 -10.28 10.31
N VAL A 83 -5.87 -11.21 9.36
CA VAL A 83 -6.54 -11.12 8.04
C VAL A 83 -7.52 -12.26 7.82
N VAL A 84 -8.05 -12.82 8.90
CA VAL A 84 -9.03 -13.92 8.88
C VAL A 84 -10.45 -13.39 8.60
N SER A 85 -10.76 -12.18 9.07
CA SER A 85 -12.05 -11.52 8.86
C SER A 85 -11.89 -10.00 8.77
N LEU A 86 -12.83 -9.33 8.11
CA LEU A 86 -12.87 -7.87 8.03
C LEU A 86 -12.96 -7.23 9.42
N GLU A 87 -13.86 -7.74 10.27
CA GLU A 87 -14.07 -7.23 11.62
C GLU A 87 -12.81 -7.32 12.50
N GLY A 88 -12.13 -8.47 12.51
CA GLY A 88 -10.89 -8.65 13.26
C GLY A 88 -9.78 -7.77 12.72
N PHE A 89 -9.69 -7.62 11.40
CA PHE A 89 -8.73 -6.73 10.75
C PHE A 89 -8.95 -5.26 11.14
N LEU A 90 -10.19 -4.77 11.06
CA LEU A 90 -10.55 -3.39 11.42
C LEU A 90 -10.32 -3.12 12.92
N THR A 91 -10.65 -4.08 13.78
CA THR A 91 -10.37 -3.99 15.22
C THR A 91 -8.88 -3.83 15.49
N ALA A 92 -8.05 -4.68 14.88
CA ALA A 92 -6.60 -4.57 15.02
C ALA A 92 -6.03 -3.29 14.39
N CYS A 93 -6.63 -2.80 13.29
CA CYS A 93 -6.26 -1.50 12.72
C CYS A 93 -6.52 -0.37 13.72
N ALA A 94 -7.67 -0.39 14.39
CA ALA A 94 -8.01 0.58 15.43
C ALA A 94 -7.01 0.53 16.60
N GLU A 95 -6.75 -0.67 17.13
CA GLU A 95 -5.79 -0.89 18.23
C GLU A 95 -4.37 -0.45 17.90
N GLN A 96 -3.95 -0.63 16.64
CA GLN A 96 -2.62 -0.23 16.17
C GLN A 96 -2.54 1.20 15.63
N GLY A 97 -3.63 1.98 15.69
CA GLY A 97 -3.66 3.37 15.22
C GLY A 97 -3.57 3.53 13.69
N ILE A 98 -3.96 2.50 12.94
CA ILE A 98 -4.02 2.54 11.47
C ILE A 98 -5.28 3.26 11.02
N ARG A 99 -5.11 4.38 10.32
CA ARG A 99 -6.19 5.28 9.89
C ARG A 99 -6.46 5.22 8.38
N TYR A 100 -5.50 4.70 7.60
CA TYR A 100 -5.61 4.64 6.14
C TYR A 100 -5.27 3.26 5.59
N LEU A 101 -5.98 2.85 4.55
CA LEU A 101 -5.64 1.68 3.74
C LEU A 101 -5.23 2.12 2.34
N VAL A 102 -4.12 1.59 1.83
CA VAL A 102 -3.71 1.74 0.44
C VAL A 102 -3.62 0.36 -0.20
N LEU A 103 -4.65 0.02 -0.97
CA LEU A 103 -4.81 -1.31 -1.56
C LEU A 103 -4.34 -1.32 -3.01
N SER A 104 -3.56 -2.34 -3.36
CA SER A 104 -3.19 -2.68 -4.73
C SER A 104 -4.13 -3.74 -5.32
N PRO A 105 -4.07 -4.01 -6.64
CA PRO A 105 -4.84 -5.11 -7.25
C PRO A 105 -4.54 -6.49 -6.66
N LYS A 106 -3.42 -6.64 -5.96
CA LYS A 106 -3.00 -7.89 -5.31
C LYS A 106 -3.57 -8.05 -3.91
N ALA A 107 -4.48 -7.18 -3.47
CA ALA A 107 -5.08 -7.25 -2.14
C ALA A 107 -5.69 -8.62 -1.82
N GLY A 108 -6.24 -9.32 -2.82
CA GLY A 108 -6.76 -10.68 -2.68
C GLY A 108 -5.74 -11.77 -2.37
N LEU A 109 -4.43 -11.51 -2.58
CA LEU A 109 -3.38 -12.43 -2.12
C LEU A 109 -3.19 -12.39 -0.61
N VAL A 110 -3.67 -11.33 0.05
CA VAL A 110 -3.61 -11.17 1.50
C VAL A 110 -4.89 -11.70 2.14
N ALA A 111 -6.06 -11.27 1.65
CA ALA A 111 -7.36 -11.79 2.07
C ALA A 111 -8.47 -11.47 1.06
N ASP A 112 -9.48 -12.31 0.99
CA ASP A 112 -10.63 -12.13 0.09
C ASP A 112 -11.39 -10.83 0.35
N PHE A 113 -11.65 -10.48 1.62
CA PHE A 113 -12.34 -9.23 1.94
C PHE A 113 -11.57 -7.98 1.49
N LEU A 114 -10.23 -8.04 1.44
CA LEU A 114 -9.41 -6.94 0.91
C LEU A 114 -9.52 -6.82 -0.60
N ARG A 115 -9.71 -7.94 -1.32
CA ARG A 115 -10.09 -7.90 -2.75
C ARG A 115 -11.44 -7.24 -2.90
N ASP A 116 -12.42 -7.62 -2.08
CA ASP A 116 -13.77 -7.10 -2.17
C ASP A 116 -13.79 -5.58 -1.94
N ILE A 117 -13.11 -5.07 -0.90
CA ILE A 117 -12.91 -3.62 -0.67
C ILE A 117 -12.24 -2.97 -1.88
N TYR A 118 -11.16 -3.60 -2.37
CA TYR A 118 -10.44 -3.10 -3.54
C TYR A 118 -11.35 -3.06 -4.76
N GLU A 119 -12.35 -3.93 -4.93
CA GLU A 119 -13.21 -3.95 -6.11
C GLU A 119 -14.42 -3.03 -5.97
N SER A 120 -15.18 -3.16 -4.88
CA SER A 120 -16.49 -2.55 -4.65
C SER A 120 -16.44 -1.06 -4.28
N ARG A 121 -15.32 -0.58 -3.71
CA ARG A 121 -15.12 0.79 -3.18
C ARG A 121 -16.00 1.22 -2.01
N ASP A 122 -17.08 0.50 -1.72
CA ASP A 122 -18.04 0.87 -0.68
C ASP A 122 -18.09 -0.18 0.43
N THR A 123 -17.77 0.27 1.65
CA THR A 123 -18.06 -0.44 2.91
C THR A 123 -18.46 0.63 3.94
N ALA A 124 -19.34 0.31 4.89
CA ALA A 124 -19.80 1.30 5.87
C ALA A 124 -18.67 1.81 6.80
N GLU A 125 -17.60 1.04 6.91
CA GLU A 125 -16.47 1.23 7.82
C GLU A 125 -15.28 1.94 7.16
N LEU A 126 -15.30 2.11 5.83
CA LEU A 126 -14.22 2.70 5.04
C LEU A 126 -14.76 3.76 4.09
N GLU A 127 -14.13 4.93 4.11
CA GLU A 127 -14.38 5.99 3.15
C GLU A 127 -13.34 5.94 2.04
N PHE A 128 -13.80 5.80 0.79
CA PHE A 128 -12.93 5.90 -0.37
C PHE A 128 -12.49 7.36 -0.58
N LEU A 129 -11.18 7.60 -0.50
CA LEU A 129 -10.62 8.95 -0.68
C LEU A 129 -10.26 9.23 -2.14
N ALA A 130 -9.51 8.31 -2.76
CA ALA A 130 -9.00 8.50 -4.11
C ALA A 130 -8.48 7.21 -4.74
N ALA A 131 -8.32 7.24 -6.07
CA ALA A 131 -7.50 6.28 -6.81
C ALA A 131 -6.28 7.00 -7.42
N SER A 132 -5.12 6.35 -7.36
CA SER A 132 -3.88 6.81 -8.00
C SER A 132 -3.23 5.63 -8.73
N GLY A 133 -3.29 5.66 -10.06
CA GLY A 133 -2.92 4.48 -10.86
C GLY A 133 -3.81 3.29 -10.52
N GLN A 134 -3.18 2.18 -10.12
CA GLN A 134 -3.87 0.97 -9.67
C GLN A 134 -4.03 0.90 -8.14
N LEU A 135 -3.63 1.93 -7.40
CA LEU A 135 -3.78 1.98 -5.95
C LEU A 135 -5.09 2.68 -5.60
N ARG A 136 -5.80 2.13 -4.61
CA ARG A 136 -7.01 2.71 -4.03
C ARG A 136 -6.73 3.09 -2.58
N ILE A 137 -7.15 4.29 -2.20
CA ILE A 137 -6.85 4.90 -0.90
C ILE A 137 -8.17 5.04 -0.15
N TYR A 138 -8.17 4.54 1.08
CA TYR A 138 -9.33 4.55 1.96
C TYR A 138 -8.96 5.11 3.33
N GLN A 139 -9.92 5.71 4.01
CA GLN A 139 -9.83 6.12 5.40
C GLN A 139 -10.73 5.22 6.24
N LEU A 140 -10.22 4.73 7.38
CA LEU A 140 -11.02 3.95 8.32
C LEU A 140 -11.87 4.89 9.18
N HIS A 141 -13.14 4.55 9.34
CA HIS A 141 -14.04 5.16 10.33
C HIS A 141 -13.94 4.36 11.62
N ILE A 142 -12.84 4.57 12.36
CA ILE A 142 -12.64 3.93 13.66
C ILE A 142 -13.56 4.63 14.66
N ARG A 143 -14.50 3.88 15.25
CA ARG A 143 -15.33 4.31 16.39
C ARG A 143 -14.69 3.92 17.70
#